data_AF-A0A4Q6B443-F1
#
_entry.id   AF-A0A4Q6B443-F1
#
_cell.length_a   1.000
_cell.length_b   1.000
_cell.length_c   1.000
_cell.angle_alpha   90.00
_cell.angle_beta   90.00
_cell.angle_gamma   90.00
#
_symmetry.space_group_name_H-M   'P 1'
#
loop_
_entity.id
_entity.type
_entity.pdbx_description
1 polymer ?
#
loop_
_entity_poly.entity_id
_entity_poly.type
_entity_poly.pdbx_seq_one_letter_code
_entity_poly.pdbx_strand_id
1 'polypeptide(L)'
;MKQLSLLSRILVPLTALNLFATACNNKEEVREAPPTVEISSLSLEGFSVNSLASKSADKICENFELFVQDFQKSHLPGVEVTFLGTESKPACRQEVNQNRVDTELNFNLKNAQTSINLRASFFMHFDEEQNFMFSSAYLGRIENQDSSGSTELLSKDKLIGANIDHFKKTLELWTAPSHKKMTLHNRSFDEAVAAFNKHYGVGNSNVMINDPILRVELIPSATNPSNGTVKFLEVGADNFLERRTRTGTEKTYLLCADIECLSSGVSYQIIANRIVFTSKNIPISEGSAGYRTTKQSYIIETSDLD
;
A
#
# COMPACT_ATOMS: atom_id res chain seq x y z
N MET A 1 53.53 -53.45 -34.38
CA MET A 1 52.41 -54.42 -34.20
C MET A 1 51.33 -53.99 -35.19
N LYS A 2 51.16 -54.69 -36.34
CA LYS A 2 50.05 -55.65 -36.63
C LYS A 2 48.67 -55.07 -36.21
N GLN A 3 47.61 -54.98 -37.02
CA GLN A 3 47.23 -55.63 -38.29
C GLN A 3 45.85 -55.05 -38.76
N LEU A 4 45.57 -55.10 -40.08
CA LEU A 4 44.29 -55.35 -40.80
C LEU A 4 43.07 -54.40 -40.55
N SER A 5 42.43 -53.69 -41.50
CA SER A 5 41.90 -53.92 -42.87
C SER A 5 40.44 -54.43 -42.97
N LEU A 6 39.78 -54.02 -44.08
CA LEU A 6 38.55 -54.54 -44.74
C LEU A 6 37.19 -54.02 -44.20
N LEU A 7 36.35 -53.37 -45.03
CA LEU A 7 35.35 -53.93 -45.99
C LEU A 7 34.28 -54.74 -45.22
N SER A 8 32.96 -54.69 -45.46
CA SER A 8 32.16 -54.36 -46.64
C SER A 8 30.67 -54.49 -46.26
N ARG A 9 29.81 -53.89 -47.11
CA ARG A 9 28.36 -54.10 -47.33
C ARG A 9 27.83 -55.50 -47.00
N ILE A 10 26.55 -55.61 -46.63
CA ILE A 10 25.54 -56.52 -47.25
C ILE A 10 24.12 -56.11 -46.81
N LEU A 11 23.18 -56.37 -47.73
CA LEU A 11 21.79 -55.97 -47.88
C LEU A 11 20.85 -57.17 -47.57
N VAL A 12 19.55 -56.90 -47.28
CA VAL A 12 18.34 -57.72 -47.61
C VAL A 12 18.03 -58.91 -46.65
N PRO A 13 16.75 -59.40 -46.47
CA PRO A 13 15.47 -59.11 -47.18
C PRO A 13 14.20 -58.84 -46.35
N LEU A 14 13.17 -58.44 -47.12
CA LEU A 14 11.71 -58.54 -46.95
C LEU A 14 11.16 -60.00 -46.84
N THR A 15 10.11 -60.20 -46.03
CA THR A 15 8.99 -61.18 -46.19
C THR A 15 7.78 -60.59 -45.43
N ALA A 16 6.65 -60.18 -46.01
CA ALA A 16 5.57 -60.82 -46.80
C ALA A 16 4.48 -61.57 -45.97
N LEU A 17 3.26 -61.00 -46.04
CA LEU A 17 1.89 -61.59 -45.99
C LEU A 17 1.45 -62.51 -44.82
N ASN A 18 0.33 -62.22 -44.13
CA ASN A 18 -1.04 -62.56 -44.58
C ASN A 18 -2.15 -62.21 -43.54
N LEU A 19 -3.37 -62.09 -44.08
CA LEU A 19 -4.67 -61.79 -43.47
C LEU A 19 -5.15 -62.79 -42.39
N PHE A 20 -6.03 -62.35 -41.47
CA PHE A 20 -7.41 -62.87 -41.28
C PHE A 20 -8.22 -61.96 -40.34
N ALA A 21 -9.50 -61.82 -40.65
CA ALA A 21 -10.50 -61.01 -39.96
C ALA A 21 -11.17 -61.77 -38.81
N THR A 22 -11.55 -61.05 -37.75
CA THR A 22 -12.74 -61.37 -36.94
C THR A 22 -13.32 -60.11 -36.34
N ALA A 23 -14.57 -59.85 -36.66
CA ALA A 23 -15.40 -58.82 -36.09
C ALA A 23 -15.78 -59.15 -34.64
N CYS A 24 -15.63 -58.18 -33.73
CA CYS A 24 -16.40 -58.10 -32.49
C CYS A 24 -16.95 -56.68 -32.39
N ASN A 25 -18.27 -56.61 -32.54
CA ASN A 25 -19.09 -55.42 -32.48
C ASN A 25 -19.19 -54.97 -31.01
N ASN A 26 -18.47 -53.92 -30.63
CA ASN A 26 -18.75 -53.17 -29.41
C ASN A 26 -19.05 -51.72 -29.82
N LYS A 27 -20.30 -51.32 -29.58
CA LYS A 27 -20.78 -49.95 -29.72
C LYS A 27 -19.82 -49.03 -28.96
N GLU A 28 -19.10 -48.18 -29.67
CA GLU A 28 -18.46 -47.02 -29.06
C GLU A 28 -19.58 -46.08 -28.61
N GLU A 29 -19.83 -46.03 -27.30
CA GLU A 29 -20.31 -44.80 -26.67
C GLU A 29 -19.31 -43.72 -27.06
N VAL A 30 -19.70 -42.87 -28.01
CA VAL A 30 -19.06 -41.59 -28.24
C VAL A 30 -19.14 -40.87 -26.90
N ARG A 31 -18.03 -40.84 -26.16
CA ARG A 31 -17.86 -39.93 -25.03
C ARG A 31 -18.10 -38.54 -25.58
N GLU A 32 -19.29 -38.00 -25.33
CA GLU A 32 -19.54 -36.57 -25.49
C GLU A 32 -18.43 -35.86 -24.70
N ALA A 33 -17.67 -35.04 -25.42
CA ALA A 33 -16.72 -34.16 -24.78
C ALA A 33 -17.48 -33.38 -23.68
N PRO A 34 -16.89 -33.21 -22.48
CA PRO A 34 -17.53 -32.39 -21.46
C PRO A 34 -17.90 -31.04 -22.09
N PRO A 35 -19.08 -30.49 -21.80
CA PRO A 35 -19.50 -29.22 -22.38
C PRO A 35 -18.38 -28.23 -22.16
N THR A 36 -17.87 -27.69 -23.25
CA THR A 36 -16.91 -26.60 -23.20
C THR A 36 -17.68 -25.44 -22.59
N VAL A 37 -17.51 -25.25 -21.29
CA VAL A 37 -17.96 -24.02 -20.63
C VAL A 37 -17.17 -22.93 -21.34
N GLU A 38 -17.84 -22.16 -22.17
CA GLU A 38 -17.30 -20.90 -22.66
C GLU A 38 -17.00 -20.07 -21.41
N ILE A 39 -15.72 -20.09 -21.02
CA ILE A 39 -15.20 -19.11 -20.07
C ILE A 39 -15.27 -17.81 -20.87
N SER A 40 -16.33 -17.05 -20.65
CA SER A 40 -16.35 -15.65 -20.99
C SER A 40 -15.18 -15.01 -20.25
N SER A 41 -14.02 -14.94 -20.91
CA SER A 41 -12.97 -14.02 -20.50
C SER A 41 -13.61 -12.65 -20.64
N LEU A 42 -14.15 -12.13 -19.53
CA LEU A 42 -14.51 -10.73 -19.45
C LEU A 42 -13.21 -10.00 -19.71
N SER A 43 -13.08 -9.55 -20.95
CA SER A 43 -12.05 -8.62 -21.37
C SER A 43 -11.97 -7.51 -20.32
N LEU A 44 -10.76 -7.13 -19.93
CA LEU A 44 -10.55 -5.91 -19.13
C LEU A 44 -11.04 -4.65 -19.89
N GLU A 45 -11.47 -4.78 -21.16
CA GLU A 45 -12.15 -3.74 -21.91
C GLU A 45 -13.50 -3.40 -21.26
N GLY A 46 -13.56 -2.22 -20.66
CA GLY A 46 -14.72 -1.71 -19.93
C GLY A 46 -14.38 -1.26 -18.52
N PHE A 47 -13.21 -1.65 -17.97
CA PHE A 47 -12.78 -1.17 -16.67
C PHE A 47 -12.10 0.22 -16.78
N SER A 48 -12.92 1.26 -16.79
CA SER A 48 -12.46 2.64 -16.61
C SER A 48 -12.29 2.91 -15.11
N VAL A 49 -11.08 2.74 -14.58
CA VAL A 49 -10.79 3.21 -13.22
C VAL A 49 -10.52 4.70 -13.24
N ASN A 50 -11.28 5.45 -12.45
CA ASN A 50 -10.88 6.79 -12.09
C ASN A 50 -9.61 6.69 -11.24
N SER A 51 -8.48 7.14 -11.78
CA SER A 51 -7.17 7.09 -11.12
C SER A 51 -7.25 7.64 -9.70
N LEU A 52 -6.58 6.98 -8.75
CA LEU A 52 -6.42 7.46 -7.38
C LEU A 52 -5.88 8.89 -7.33
N ALA A 53 -5.00 9.27 -8.25
CA ALA A 53 -4.43 10.61 -8.30
C ALA A 53 -5.43 11.73 -8.63
N SER A 54 -6.61 11.38 -9.14
CA SER A 54 -7.73 12.32 -9.33
C SER A 54 -8.54 12.55 -8.06
N LYS A 55 -8.22 11.83 -6.97
CA LYS A 55 -8.89 11.91 -5.68
C LYS A 55 -8.08 12.74 -4.71
N SER A 56 -8.78 13.31 -3.74
CA SER A 56 -8.17 14.03 -2.65
C SER A 56 -7.42 13.05 -1.73
N ALA A 57 -6.22 13.43 -1.29
CA ALA A 57 -5.37 12.60 -0.43
C ALA A 57 -6.05 12.24 0.89
N ASP A 58 -6.87 13.14 1.46
CA ASP A 58 -7.67 12.90 2.66
C ASP A 58 -8.77 11.84 2.47
N LYS A 59 -9.08 11.48 1.23
CA LYS A 59 -10.14 10.53 0.87
C LYS A 59 -9.62 9.19 0.34
N ILE A 60 -8.34 8.90 0.50
CA ILE A 60 -7.73 7.68 -0.05
C ILE A 60 -8.46 6.43 0.45
N CYS A 61 -8.70 6.31 1.77
CA CYS A 61 -9.37 5.13 2.32
C CYS A 61 -10.80 4.96 1.84
N GLU A 62 -11.60 6.03 1.84
CA GLU A 62 -12.96 6.04 1.29
C GLU A 62 -12.97 5.57 -0.18
N ASN A 63 -12.05 6.09 -1.00
CA ASN A 63 -11.95 5.70 -2.40
C ASN A 63 -11.40 4.27 -2.58
N PHE A 64 -10.60 3.77 -1.65
CA PHE A 64 -10.10 2.38 -1.70
C PHE A 64 -11.23 1.39 -1.41
N GLU A 65 -12.06 1.66 -0.41
CA GLU A 65 -13.25 0.87 -0.12
C GLU A 65 -14.22 0.86 -1.32
N LEU A 66 -14.49 2.02 -1.91
CA LEU A 66 -15.31 2.14 -3.13
C LEU A 66 -14.71 1.35 -4.30
N PHE A 67 -13.39 1.41 -4.49
CA PHE A 67 -12.70 0.62 -5.51
C PHE A 67 -12.94 -0.89 -5.33
N VAL A 68 -12.87 -1.40 -4.10
CA VAL A 68 -13.14 -2.83 -3.82
C VAL A 68 -14.59 -3.18 -4.10
N GLN A 69 -15.52 -2.33 -3.69
CA GLN A 69 -16.96 -2.53 -3.94
C GLN A 69 -17.29 -2.52 -5.44
N ASP A 70 -16.73 -1.58 -6.19
CA ASP A 70 -16.94 -1.48 -7.64
C ASP A 70 -16.36 -2.69 -8.37
N PHE A 71 -15.18 -3.16 -7.97
CA PHE A 71 -14.60 -4.39 -8.50
C PHE A 71 -15.49 -5.59 -8.18
N GLN A 72 -15.93 -5.73 -6.93
CA GLN A 72 -16.80 -6.83 -6.50
C GLN A 72 -18.09 -6.83 -7.33
N LYS A 73 -18.78 -5.69 -7.42
CA LYS A 73 -20.04 -5.56 -8.14
C LYS A 73 -19.92 -5.88 -9.62
N SER A 74 -18.82 -5.49 -10.24
CA SER A 74 -18.63 -5.62 -11.69
C SER A 74 -18.04 -6.96 -12.12
N HIS A 75 -17.24 -7.60 -11.25
CA HIS A 75 -16.43 -8.76 -11.65
C HIS A 75 -16.60 -9.99 -10.74
N LEU A 76 -17.25 -9.86 -9.60
CA LEU A 76 -17.52 -10.94 -8.65
C LEU A 76 -19.02 -10.99 -8.27
N PRO A 77 -19.92 -11.26 -9.24
CA PRO A 77 -21.35 -11.31 -8.97
C PRO A 77 -21.67 -12.44 -7.97
N GLY A 78 -22.56 -12.17 -7.02
CA GLY A 78 -22.93 -13.12 -5.97
C GLY A 78 -21.88 -13.30 -4.86
N VAL A 79 -20.83 -12.49 -4.85
CA VAL A 79 -19.84 -12.40 -3.76
C VAL A 79 -20.18 -11.23 -2.86
N GLU A 80 -20.27 -11.47 -1.56
CA GLU A 80 -20.40 -10.44 -0.54
C GLU A 80 -19.01 -9.90 -0.16
N VAL A 81 -18.91 -8.59 0.08
CA VAL A 81 -17.71 -7.93 0.61
C VAL A 81 -17.98 -7.40 2.02
N THR A 82 -17.06 -7.67 2.95
CA THR A 82 -17.07 -7.11 4.30
C THR A 82 -15.70 -6.51 4.62
N PHE A 83 -15.64 -5.26 5.06
CA PHE A 83 -14.38 -4.65 5.49
C PHE A 83 -14.01 -5.14 6.90
N LEU A 84 -12.74 -5.51 7.07
CA LEU A 84 -12.23 -6.14 8.27
C LEU A 84 -11.49 -5.11 9.12
N GLY A 85 -12.24 -4.38 9.96
CA GLY A 85 -11.70 -3.38 10.86
C GLY A 85 -12.43 -3.33 12.20
N THR A 86 -11.79 -2.68 13.16
CA THR A 86 -12.34 -2.30 14.47
C THR A 86 -12.14 -0.80 14.68
N GLU A 87 -12.75 -0.23 15.73
CA GLU A 87 -12.48 1.16 16.12
C GLU A 87 -10.98 1.42 16.39
N SER A 88 -10.30 0.44 17.02
CA SER A 88 -8.87 0.54 17.33
C SER A 88 -7.95 0.23 16.14
N LYS A 89 -8.46 -0.46 15.12
CA LYS A 89 -7.71 -0.86 13.93
C LYS A 89 -8.65 -0.83 12.73
N PRO A 90 -8.84 0.35 12.11
CA PRO A 90 -9.71 0.50 10.96
C PRO A 90 -9.31 -0.44 9.82
N ALA A 91 -10.28 -0.81 8.99
CA ALA A 91 -10.05 -1.74 7.88
C ALA A 91 -9.04 -1.18 6.88
N CYS A 92 -9.15 0.12 6.59
CA CYS A 92 -8.18 0.88 5.83
C CYS A 92 -7.23 1.64 6.76
N ARG A 93 -5.93 1.55 6.52
CA ARG A 93 -4.91 2.26 7.29
C ARG A 93 -3.89 2.89 6.36
N GLN A 94 -3.41 4.06 6.76
CA GLN A 94 -2.33 4.76 6.07
C GLN A 94 -1.16 4.95 7.03
N GLU A 95 0.03 4.65 6.55
CA GLU A 95 1.28 4.90 7.27
C GLU A 95 2.18 5.77 6.39
N VAL A 96 2.84 6.76 6.99
CA VAL A 96 3.75 7.64 6.27
C VAL A 96 5.16 7.41 6.77
N ASN A 97 6.07 7.20 5.82
CA ASN A 97 7.48 7.03 6.08
C ASN A 97 8.26 7.89 5.08
N GLN A 98 8.81 9.00 5.55
CA GLN A 98 9.46 10.00 4.69
C GLN A 98 8.52 10.37 3.53
N ASN A 99 8.98 10.31 2.29
CA ASN A 99 8.19 10.64 1.10
C ASN A 99 7.30 9.50 0.61
N ARG A 100 7.05 8.48 1.43
CA ARG A 100 6.23 7.31 1.08
C ARG A 100 4.97 7.26 1.95
N VAL A 101 3.82 7.07 1.30
CA VAL A 101 2.54 6.77 1.94
C VAL A 101 2.18 5.33 1.61
N ASP A 102 2.20 4.47 2.63
CA ASP A 102 1.73 3.10 2.58
C ASP A 102 0.24 3.08 2.92
N THR A 103 -0.57 2.37 2.14
CA THR A 103 -2.00 2.20 2.40
C THR A 103 -2.35 0.73 2.33
N GLU A 104 -3.02 0.22 3.35
CA GLU A 104 -3.54 -1.14 3.42
C GLU A 104 -5.06 -1.12 3.62
N LEU A 105 -5.74 -2.10 3.04
CA LEU A 105 -7.16 -2.36 3.23
C LEU A 105 -7.38 -3.87 3.44
N ASN A 106 -7.94 -4.23 4.60
CA ASN A 106 -8.31 -5.60 4.92
C ASN A 106 -9.81 -5.82 4.67
N PHE A 107 -10.15 -6.89 3.96
CA PHE A 107 -11.55 -7.21 3.62
C PHE A 107 -11.76 -8.72 3.46
N ASN A 108 -12.98 -9.17 3.67
CA ASN A 108 -13.44 -10.53 3.40
C ASN A 108 -14.28 -10.54 2.12
N LEU A 109 -14.03 -11.53 1.27
CA LEU A 109 -14.92 -11.90 0.20
C LEU A 109 -15.56 -13.24 0.55
N LYS A 110 -16.87 -13.36 0.37
CA LYS A 110 -17.62 -14.58 0.69
C LYS A 110 -18.67 -14.87 -0.37
N ASN A 111 -18.82 -16.15 -0.72
CA ASN A 111 -19.96 -16.66 -1.47
C ASN A 111 -20.52 -17.93 -0.79
N ALA A 112 -21.41 -18.66 -1.47
CA ALA A 112 -22.00 -19.87 -0.92
C ALA A 112 -20.98 -21.03 -0.75
N GLN A 113 -19.88 -21.01 -1.48
CA GLN A 113 -18.90 -22.10 -1.55
C GLN A 113 -17.67 -21.85 -0.68
N THR A 114 -17.26 -20.58 -0.52
CA THR A 114 -16.01 -20.25 0.14
C THR A 114 -16.01 -18.85 0.75
N SER A 115 -14.99 -18.60 1.57
CA SER A 115 -14.71 -17.30 2.18
C SER A 115 -13.20 -17.09 2.24
N ILE A 116 -12.76 -15.87 1.97
CA ILE A 116 -11.35 -15.50 1.95
C ILE A 116 -11.14 -14.12 2.54
N ASN A 117 -10.24 -14.04 3.52
CA ASN A 117 -9.75 -12.76 4.03
C ASN A 117 -8.55 -12.31 3.20
N LEU A 118 -8.58 -11.06 2.77
CA LEU A 118 -7.60 -10.44 1.88
C LEU A 118 -7.05 -9.16 2.50
N ARG A 119 -5.79 -8.90 2.19
CA ARG A 119 -5.15 -7.59 2.34
C ARG A 119 -4.76 -7.10 0.96
N ALA A 120 -5.36 -6.00 0.55
CA ALA A 120 -4.88 -5.21 -0.57
C ALA A 120 -4.03 -4.07 -0.01
N SER A 121 -2.86 -3.85 -0.60
CA SER A 121 -1.96 -2.80 -0.18
C SER A 121 -1.40 -2.09 -1.40
N PHE A 122 -1.13 -0.81 -1.27
CA PHE A 122 -0.30 -0.10 -2.21
C PHE A 122 0.53 0.93 -1.47
N PHE A 123 1.61 1.38 -2.10
CA PHE A 123 2.33 2.55 -1.61
C PHE A 123 2.44 3.59 -2.70
N MET A 124 2.56 4.84 -2.28
CA MET A 124 2.78 6.00 -3.13
C MET A 124 4.08 6.67 -2.69
N HIS A 125 4.94 7.00 -3.65
CA HIS A 125 6.16 7.74 -3.42
C HIS A 125 6.04 9.14 -4.03
N PHE A 126 6.39 10.14 -3.25
CA PHE A 126 6.38 11.54 -3.62
C PHE A 126 7.81 12.07 -3.81
N ASP A 127 8.01 13.02 -4.71
CA ASP A 127 9.29 13.75 -4.78
C ASP A 127 9.32 14.91 -3.75
N GLU A 128 10.38 15.70 -3.77
CA GLU A 128 10.52 16.86 -2.87
C GLU A 128 9.43 17.91 -3.11
N GLU A 129 8.95 18.03 -4.35
CA GLU A 129 7.85 18.90 -4.76
C GLU A 129 6.47 18.26 -4.52
N GLN A 130 6.40 17.09 -3.88
CA GLN A 130 5.15 16.39 -3.58
C GLN A 130 4.38 15.89 -4.83
N ASN A 131 5.06 15.68 -5.96
CA ASN A 131 4.48 14.99 -7.11
C ASN A 131 4.42 13.48 -6.84
N PHE A 132 3.30 12.84 -7.18
CA PHE A 132 3.15 11.38 -7.06
C PHE A 132 3.89 10.65 -8.19
N MET A 133 5.09 10.13 -7.89
CA MET A 133 6.04 9.65 -8.90
C MET A 133 6.02 8.15 -9.14
N PHE A 134 5.73 7.36 -8.11
CA PHE A 134 5.84 5.91 -8.20
C PHE A 134 4.89 5.21 -7.23
N SER A 135 4.35 4.07 -7.66
CA SER A 135 3.54 3.20 -6.83
C SER A 135 3.79 1.73 -7.14
N SER A 136 3.44 0.89 -6.18
CA SER A 136 3.28 -0.54 -6.39
C SER A 136 2.12 -1.02 -5.55
N ALA A 137 1.42 -2.03 -6.06
CA ALA A 137 0.29 -2.65 -5.39
C ALA A 137 0.54 -4.14 -5.11
N TYR A 138 -0.13 -4.65 -4.09
CA TYR A 138 -0.05 -6.01 -3.62
C TYR A 138 -1.43 -6.49 -3.18
N LEU A 139 -1.68 -7.79 -3.38
CA LEU A 139 -2.85 -8.48 -2.89
C LEU A 139 -2.40 -9.82 -2.30
N GLY A 140 -2.83 -10.11 -1.08
CA GLY A 140 -2.52 -11.38 -0.43
C GLY A 140 -3.61 -11.82 0.55
N ARG A 141 -3.56 -13.10 0.90
CA ARG A 141 -4.44 -13.71 1.90
C ARG A 141 -3.94 -13.37 3.29
N ILE A 142 -4.87 -13.09 4.19
CA ILE A 142 -4.62 -12.97 5.62
C ILE A 142 -5.46 -14.00 6.38
N GLU A 143 -5.07 -14.35 7.59
CA GLU A 143 -5.88 -15.25 8.42
C GLU A 143 -7.05 -14.48 9.03
N ASN A 144 -6.78 -13.26 9.51
CA ASN A 144 -7.72 -12.36 10.18
C ASN A 144 -7.22 -10.90 10.12
N GLN A 145 -8.00 -9.96 10.66
CA GLN A 145 -7.67 -8.54 10.70
C GLN A 145 -6.36 -8.21 11.46
N ASP A 146 -5.89 -9.11 12.32
CA ASP A 146 -4.70 -8.94 13.16
C ASP A 146 -3.42 -9.53 12.56
N SER A 147 -3.52 -10.13 11.37
CA SER A 147 -2.38 -10.73 10.69
C SER A 147 -1.27 -9.71 10.45
N SER A 148 -0.02 -10.05 10.78
CA SER A 148 1.16 -9.20 10.55
C SER A 148 1.71 -9.30 9.12
N GLY A 149 1.28 -10.31 8.36
CA GLY A 149 1.68 -10.52 6.98
C GLY A 149 0.57 -11.18 6.17
N SER A 150 0.91 -11.51 4.93
CA SER A 150 -0.01 -12.11 3.97
C SER A 150 0.69 -13.16 3.12
N THR A 151 -0.11 -14.07 2.56
CA THR A 151 0.36 -15.12 1.64
C THR A 151 -0.22 -14.91 0.25
N GLU A 152 0.37 -15.53 -0.77
CA GLU A 152 -0.16 -15.44 -2.13
C GLU A 152 -1.55 -16.10 -2.25
N LEU A 153 -2.32 -15.66 -3.25
CA LEU A 153 -3.55 -16.34 -3.64
C LEU A 153 -3.23 -17.77 -4.12
N LEU A 154 -4.10 -18.70 -3.76
CA LEU A 154 -3.99 -20.11 -4.13
C LEU A 154 -5.02 -20.44 -5.21
N SER A 155 -4.80 -21.49 -5.99
CA SER A 155 -5.74 -21.92 -7.04
C SER A 155 -7.17 -22.16 -6.52
N LYS A 156 -7.32 -22.56 -5.25
CA LYS A 156 -8.63 -22.73 -4.60
C LYS A 156 -9.40 -21.41 -4.41
N ASP A 157 -8.72 -20.27 -4.41
CA ASP A 157 -9.35 -18.96 -4.21
C ASP A 157 -10.15 -18.52 -5.44
N LYS A 158 -9.93 -19.16 -6.60
CA LYS A 158 -10.79 -19.01 -7.78
C LYS A 158 -12.24 -19.45 -7.52
N LEU A 159 -12.49 -20.22 -6.46
CA LEU A 159 -13.83 -20.51 -5.97
C LEU A 159 -14.58 -19.26 -5.51
N ILE A 160 -13.88 -18.16 -5.18
CA ILE A 160 -14.53 -16.88 -4.91
C ILE A 160 -15.10 -16.27 -6.20
N GLY A 161 -14.42 -16.49 -7.32
CA GLY A 161 -14.79 -16.03 -8.65
C GLY A 161 -13.56 -16.01 -9.56
N ALA A 162 -13.76 -16.38 -10.83
CA ALA A 162 -12.66 -16.51 -11.80
C ALA A 162 -11.86 -15.20 -12.01
N ASN A 163 -12.49 -14.05 -11.75
CA ASN A 163 -11.89 -12.74 -11.95
C ASN A 163 -11.02 -12.26 -10.77
N ILE A 164 -10.91 -13.02 -9.67
CA ILE A 164 -10.08 -12.59 -8.53
C ILE A 164 -8.61 -12.34 -8.92
N ASP A 165 -8.10 -13.09 -9.90
CA ASP A 165 -6.76 -12.94 -10.45
C ASP A 165 -6.55 -11.55 -11.10
N HIS A 166 -7.63 -10.88 -11.52
CA HIS A 166 -7.58 -9.53 -12.12
C HIS A 166 -7.53 -8.40 -11.09
N PHE A 167 -7.90 -8.66 -9.83
CA PHE A 167 -7.97 -7.62 -8.81
C PHE A 167 -6.65 -6.87 -8.66
N LYS A 168 -5.52 -7.60 -8.59
CA LYS A 168 -4.20 -6.99 -8.45
C LYS A 168 -3.88 -6.05 -9.62
N LYS A 169 -4.10 -6.50 -10.85
CA LYS A 169 -3.83 -5.68 -12.06
C LYS A 169 -4.72 -4.43 -12.09
N THR A 170 -5.97 -4.59 -11.71
CA THR A 170 -6.93 -3.49 -11.58
C THR A 170 -6.51 -2.48 -10.50
N LEU A 171 -5.97 -2.96 -9.38
CA LEU A 171 -5.42 -2.13 -8.31
C LEU A 171 -4.15 -1.37 -8.76
N GLU A 172 -3.27 -2.01 -9.51
CA GLU A 172 -2.08 -1.37 -10.11
C GLU A 172 -2.49 -0.23 -11.06
N LEU A 173 -3.53 -0.43 -11.89
CA LEU A 173 -4.05 0.61 -12.78
C LEU A 173 -4.68 1.78 -12.01
N TRP A 174 -5.47 1.48 -10.97
CA TRP A 174 -6.09 2.49 -10.13
C TRP A 174 -5.06 3.37 -9.43
N THR A 175 -3.99 2.74 -8.93
CA THR A 175 -2.92 3.39 -8.15
C THR A 175 -1.77 3.91 -9.00
N ALA A 176 -1.89 3.91 -10.33
CA ALA A 176 -0.83 4.36 -11.23
C ALA A 176 -0.40 5.82 -10.92
N PRO A 177 0.91 6.14 -10.98
CA PRO A 177 1.42 7.47 -10.67
C PRO A 177 0.92 8.50 -11.69
N SER A 178 0.68 9.72 -11.22
CA SER A 178 0.22 10.83 -12.06
C SER A 178 1.30 11.82 -12.44
N HIS A 179 2.46 11.78 -11.76
CA HIS A 179 3.51 12.80 -11.85
C HIS A 179 2.99 14.21 -11.54
N LYS A 180 1.97 14.29 -10.68
CA LYS A 180 1.36 15.54 -10.22
C LYS A 180 1.10 15.48 -8.73
N LYS A 181 1.03 16.64 -8.09
CA LYS A 181 0.53 16.78 -6.72
C LYS A 181 -0.93 16.31 -6.64
N MET A 182 -1.26 15.55 -5.61
CA MET A 182 -2.65 15.19 -5.32
C MET A 182 -3.38 16.39 -4.68
N THR A 183 -4.69 16.49 -4.88
CA THR A 183 -5.48 17.49 -4.16
C THR A 183 -5.59 17.14 -2.69
N LEU A 184 -5.86 18.15 -1.86
CA LEU A 184 -6.03 17.99 -0.41
C LEU A 184 -7.23 18.83 0.04
N HIS A 185 -8.18 18.23 0.79
CA HIS A 185 -9.45 18.84 1.17
C HIS A 185 -10.19 19.48 -0.03
N ASN A 186 -10.18 18.80 -1.19
CA ASN A 186 -10.74 19.28 -2.47
C ASN A 186 -10.16 20.60 -2.99
N ARG A 187 -8.94 20.97 -2.57
CA ARG A 187 -8.17 22.11 -3.07
C ARG A 187 -6.89 21.61 -3.72
N SER A 188 -6.23 22.45 -4.52
CA SER A 188 -4.86 22.11 -4.94
C SER A 188 -3.96 21.99 -3.71
N PHE A 189 -2.95 21.12 -3.79
CA PHE A 189 -2.00 20.93 -2.69
C PHE A 189 -1.38 22.25 -2.22
N ASP A 190 -1.00 23.11 -3.17
CA ASP A 190 -0.36 24.39 -2.87
C ASP A 190 -1.30 25.37 -2.14
N GLU A 191 -2.58 25.41 -2.50
CA GLU A 191 -3.59 26.19 -1.79
C GLU A 191 -3.84 25.66 -0.37
N ALA A 192 -3.85 24.34 -0.20
CA ALA A 192 -4.01 23.72 1.12
C ALA A 192 -2.79 24.01 2.02
N VAL A 193 -1.57 23.88 1.50
CA VAL A 193 -0.33 24.23 2.21
C VAL A 193 -0.32 25.72 2.59
N ALA A 194 -0.73 26.61 1.68
CA ALA A 194 -0.84 28.04 1.98
C ALA A 194 -1.86 28.31 3.09
N ALA A 195 -2.99 27.58 3.12
CA ALA A 195 -3.96 27.69 4.20
C ALA A 195 -3.42 27.21 5.55
N PHE A 196 -2.72 26.07 5.60
CA PHE A 196 -2.05 25.59 6.81
C PHE A 196 -1.01 26.57 7.33
N ASN A 197 -0.14 27.05 6.45
CA ASN A 197 0.88 28.04 6.81
C ASN A 197 0.28 29.38 7.23
N LYS A 198 -0.89 29.77 6.70
CA LYS A 198 -1.61 30.95 7.17
C LYS A 198 -2.19 30.75 8.57
N HIS A 199 -2.72 29.56 8.85
CA HIS A 199 -3.42 29.26 10.11
C HIS A 199 -2.47 28.96 11.27
N TYR A 200 -1.37 28.24 11.00
CA TYR A 200 -0.40 27.80 12.01
C TYR A 200 0.97 28.45 11.85
N GLY A 201 1.16 29.35 10.89
CA GLY A 201 2.47 29.98 10.65
C GLY A 201 2.80 31.12 11.59
N VAL A 202 3.91 31.79 11.29
CA VAL A 202 4.51 32.83 12.13
C VAL A 202 3.50 33.89 12.57
N GLY A 203 3.46 34.16 13.88
CA GLY A 203 2.56 35.11 14.53
C GLY A 203 1.19 34.56 14.92
N ASN A 204 0.85 33.31 14.56
CA ASN A 204 -0.37 32.66 15.02
C ASN A 204 -0.14 31.89 16.31
N SER A 205 -1.15 31.89 17.19
CA SER A 205 -1.15 31.12 18.43
C SER A 205 -2.23 30.03 18.41
N ASN A 206 -2.64 29.55 17.24
CA ASN A 206 -3.71 28.54 17.16
C ASN A 206 -3.23 27.21 17.74
N VAL A 207 -4.13 26.54 18.46
CA VAL A 207 -3.89 25.18 18.97
C VAL A 207 -4.02 24.21 17.82
N MET A 208 -3.00 23.37 17.62
CA MET A 208 -3.01 22.35 16.57
C MET A 208 -3.68 21.07 17.06
N ILE A 209 -3.44 20.67 18.30
CA ILE A 209 -4.10 19.52 18.95
C ILE A 209 -4.51 19.95 20.35
N ASN A 210 -5.76 19.67 20.74
CA ASN A 210 -6.29 20.12 22.03
C ASN A 210 -5.96 19.17 23.19
N ASP A 211 -5.87 17.86 22.93
CA ASP A 211 -5.65 16.86 23.98
C ASP A 211 -4.85 15.65 23.45
N PRO A 212 -3.61 15.41 23.92
CA PRO A 212 -2.83 16.32 24.77
C PRO A 212 -2.44 17.59 23.99
N ILE A 213 -2.44 18.75 24.66
CA ILE A 213 -2.29 20.04 23.98
C ILE A 213 -0.98 20.13 23.17
N LEU A 214 -1.07 20.63 21.94
CA LEU A 214 0.04 20.93 21.06
C LEU A 214 -0.21 22.26 20.35
N ARG A 215 0.59 23.27 20.68
CA ARG A 215 0.55 24.58 20.04
C ARG A 215 1.90 24.84 19.39
N VAL A 216 1.89 25.13 18.09
CA VAL A 216 3.10 25.30 17.29
C VAL A 216 2.99 26.50 16.36
N GLU A 217 4.15 27.00 15.97
CA GLU A 217 4.36 27.97 14.89
C GLU A 217 5.13 27.25 13.77
N LEU A 218 4.51 27.09 12.60
CA LEU A 218 5.16 26.58 11.40
C LEU A 218 5.97 27.69 10.75
N ILE A 219 7.24 27.41 10.44
CA ILE A 219 8.15 28.34 9.78
C ILE A 219 8.53 27.71 8.43
N PRO A 220 7.79 28.04 7.35
CA PRO A 220 8.00 27.43 6.05
C PRO A 220 9.38 27.77 5.47
N SER A 221 9.95 26.82 4.74
CA SER A 221 11.15 27.06 3.95
C SER A 221 10.85 28.06 2.83
N ALA A 222 11.83 28.93 2.54
CA ALA A 222 11.72 29.90 1.45
C ALA A 222 11.63 29.24 0.07
N THR A 223 12.16 28.02 -0.08
CA THR A 223 12.19 27.30 -1.37
C THR A 223 11.06 26.31 -1.53
N ASN A 224 10.47 25.83 -0.44
CA ASN A 224 9.34 24.90 -0.48
C ASN A 224 8.42 25.09 0.74
N PRO A 225 7.26 25.75 0.55
CA PRO A 225 6.33 26.02 1.65
C PRO A 225 5.72 24.76 2.31
N SER A 226 5.85 23.57 1.70
CA SER A 226 5.36 22.33 2.30
C SER A 226 6.31 21.75 3.34
N ASN A 227 7.49 22.32 3.54
CA ASN A 227 8.43 21.91 4.57
C ASN A 227 9.03 23.13 5.29
N GLY A 228 9.65 22.88 6.43
CA GLY A 228 10.26 23.95 7.21
C GLY A 228 10.64 23.52 8.62
N THR A 229 10.78 24.50 9.52
CA THR A 229 11.03 24.27 10.94
C THR A 229 9.77 24.51 11.77
N VAL A 230 9.72 23.90 12.96
CA VAL A 230 8.61 24.03 13.90
C VAL A 230 9.13 24.71 15.16
N LYS A 231 8.45 25.78 15.57
CA LYS A 231 8.62 26.38 16.89
C LYS A 231 7.48 25.90 17.79
N PHE A 232 7.82 25.25 18.89
CA PHE A 232 6.82 24.76 19.85
C PHE A 232 6.51 25.87 20.85
N LEU A 233 5.23 26.24 20.95
CA LEU A 233 4.76 27.28 21.86
C LEU A 233 4.25 26.66 23.17
N GLU A 234 3.60 25.51 23.07
CA GLU A 234 3.02 24.79 24.21
C GLU A 234 2.93 23.30 23.87
N VAL A 235 3.34 22.44 24.81
CA VAL A 235 3.25 20.98 24.68
C VAL A 235 2.76 20.41 26.00
N GLY A 236 1.64 19.72 25.98
CA GLY A 236 1.07 19.06 27.15
C GLY A 236 1.99 17.98 27.68
N ALA A 237 2.06 17.83 29.00
CA ALA A 237 2.94 16.87 29.66
C ALA A 237 2.74 15.41 29.19
N ASP A 238 1.51 15.07 28.79
CA ASP A 238 1.15 13.73 28.32
C ASP A 238 1.70 13.39 26.94
N ASN A 239 2.20 14.38 26.18
CA ASN A 239 3.00 14.12 24.97
C ASN A 239 4.38 13.54 25.29
N PHE A 240 4.90 13.74 26.51
CA PHE A 240 6.24 13.29 26.89
C PHE A 240 6.20 11.85 27.41
N LEU A 241 6.55 10.92 26.53
CA LEU A 241 6.53 9.49 26.83
C LEU A 241 7.82 9.05 27.52
N GLU A 242 7.68 8.15 28.50
CA GLU A 242 8.82 7.52 29.17
C GLU A 242 9.58 6.61 28.23
N ARG A 243 10.89 6.87 28.11
CA ARG A 243 11.81 6.08 27.32
C ARG A 243 12.93 5.56 28.21
N ARG A 244 13.13 4.24 28.17
CA ARG A 244 14.31 3.63 28.79
C ARG A 244 15.57 3.98 27.99
N THR A 245 16.52 4.61 28.65
CA THR A 245 17.86 4.89 28.16
C THR A 245 18.86 3.97 28.87
N ARG A 246 20.15 4.04 28.49
CA ARG A 246 21.20 3.28 29.19
C ARG A 246 21.44 3.79 30.62
N THR A 247 21.07 5.05 30.89
CA THR A 247 21.34 5.77 32.13
C THR A 247 20.12 5.88 33.04
N GLY A 248 18.94 5.49 32.56
CA GLY A 248 17.70 5.53 33.36
C GLY A 248 16.45 5.54 32.48
N THR A 249 15.39 6.17 32.99
CA THR A 249 14.18 6.47 32.22
C THR A 249 14.10 7.97 32.04
N GLU A 250 13.91 8.43 30.80
CA GLU A 250 13.78 9.83 30.45
C GLU A 250 12.41 10.04 29.79
N LYS A 251 11.68 11.09 30.17
CA LYS A 251 10.46 11.50 29.49
C LYS A 251 10.82 12.39 28.31
N THR A 252 10.44 12.01 27.11
CA THR A 252 10.80 12.76 25.89
C THR A 252 9.65 12.81 24.91
N TYR A 253 9.55 13.91 24.18
CA TYR A 253 8.71 14.05 22.99
C TYR A 253 9.61 14.43 21.82
N LEU A 254 9.50 13.70 20.70
CA LEU A 254 10.42 13.85 19.55
C LEU A 254 11.90 13.88 19.96
N LEU A 255 12.26 12.99 20.89
CA LEU A 255 13.58 12.88 21.53
C LEU A 255 14.05 14.09 22.35
N CYS A 256 13.19 15.06 22.60
CA CYS A 256 13.48 16.24 23.41
C CYS A 256 12.84 16.15 24.79
N ALA A 257 13.57 16.61 25.81
CA ALA A 257 13.10 16.63 27.20
C ALA A 257 12.17 17.81 27.52
N ASP A 258 12.23 18.88 26.72
CA ASP A 258 11.51 20.12 26.94
C ASP A 258 11.22 20.88 25.62
N ILE A 259 10.48 21.99 25.74
CA ILE A 259 10.08 22.87 24.63
C ILE A 259 11.29 23.58 23.99
N GLU A 260 12.32 23.91 24.77
CA GLU A 260 13.52 24.58 24.28
C GLU A 260 14.29 23.68 23.31
N CYS A 261 14.46 22.41 23.67
CA CYS A 261 15.03 21.40 22.80
C CYS A 261 14.21 21.23 21.51
N LEU A 262 12.88 21.13 21.62
CA LEU A 262 11.98 20.95 20.48
C LEU A 262 12.11 22.09 19.46
N SER A 263 12.11 23.33 19.95
CA SER A 263 12.14 24.54 19.12
C SER A 263 13.48 24.76 18.40
N SER A 264 14.53 24.03 18.77
CA SER A 264 15.88 24.18 18.19
C SER A 264 16.23 23.15 17.11
N GLY A 265 15.30 22.27 16.70
CA GLY A 265 15.68 21.25 15.71
C GLY A 265 14.60 20.31 15.20
N VAL A 266 13.32 20.58 15.41
CA VAL A 266 12.26 19.82 14.75
C VAL A 266 11.92 20.47 13.41
N SER A 267 11.90 19.66 12.36
CA SER A 267 11.41 20.05 11.03
C SER A 267 10.00 19.51 10.82
N TYR A 268 9.23 20.14 9.93
CA TYR A 268 7.98 19.56 9.44
C TYR A 268 8.03 19.35 7.92
N GLN A 269 7.19 18.43 7.46
CA GLN A 269 6.87 18.24 6.06
C GLN A 269 5.39 17.89 5.93
N ILE A 270 4.70 18.50 4.98
CA ILE A 270 3.34 18.15 4.58
C ILE A 270 3.46 17.19 3.39
N ILE A 271 2.92 15.99 3.55
CA ILE A 271 2.98 14.90 2.57
C ILE A 271 1.59 14.31 2.44
N ALA A 272 1.03 14.34 1.22
CA ALA A 272 -0.36 13.95 0.99
C ALA A 272 -1.31 14.68 1.96
N ASN A 273 -1.94 13.95 2.88
CA ASN A 273 -2.87 14.44 3.91
C ASN A 273 -2.30 14.36 5.35
N ARG A 274 -0.97 14.45 5.48
CA ARG A 274 -0.27 14.34 6.77
C ARG A 274 0.72 15.48 6.97
N ILE A 275 0.80 15.98 8.20
CA ILE A 275 1.90 16.81 8.68
C ILE A 275 2.83 15.92 9.50
N VAL A 276 4.10 15.82 9.07
CA VAL A 276 5.11 14.97 9.70
C VAL A 276 6.14 15.85 10.39
N PHE A 277 6.12 15.88 11.72
CA PHE A 277 7.19 16.47 12.52
C PHE A 277 8.31 15.46 12.69
N THR A 278 9.55 15.88 12.44
CA THR A 278 10.72 15.01 12.51
C THR A 278 11.76 15.65 13.40
N SER A 279 12.23 14.89 14.40
CA SER A 279 13.27 15.33 15.32
C SER A 279 14.62 15.57 14.61
N LYS A 280 15.45 16.44 15.20
CA LYS A 280 16.88 16.52 14.84
C LYS A 280 17.59 15.19 15.12
N ASN A 281 18.75 15.04 14.50
CA ASN A 281 19.72 14.05 14.91
C ASN A 281 20.26 14.42 16.29
N ILE A 282 20.29 13.47 17.23
CA ILE A 282 20.84 13.70 18.57
C ILE A 282 22.29 13.22 18.63
N PRO A 283 23.26 14.05 19.06
CA PRO A 283 24.63 13.61 19.22
C PRO A 283 24.73 12.43 20.22
N ILE A 284 25.64 11.48 19.96
CA ILE A 284 25.80 10.27 20.78
C ILE A 284 26.20 10.63 22.22
N SER A 285 26.98 11.72 22.38
CA SER A 285 27.37 12.37 23.63
C SER A 285 27.67 13.84 23.36
N GLU A 286 27.69 14.67 24.40
CA GLU A 286 28.13 16.07 24.28
C GLU A 286 29.54 16.14 23.65
N GLY A 287 29.72 17.05 22.68
CA GLY A 287 30.98 17.22 21.95
C GLY A 287 31.32 16.14 20.90
N SER A 288 30.47 15.12 20.71
CA SER A 288 30.69 14.09 19.69
C SER A 288 30.31 14.58 18.29
N ALA A 289 31.16 14.27 17.30
CA ALA A 289 30.81 14.40 15.87
C ALA A 289 29.86 13.29 15.39
N GLY A 290 29.64 12.25 16.20
CA GLY A 290 28.73 11.15 15.90
C GLY A 290 27.32 11.44 16.39
N TYR A 291 26.32 11.16 15.55
CA TYR A 291 24.91 11.30 15.89
C TYR A 291 24.21 9.95 15.99
N ARG A 292 23.28 9.83 16.93
CA ARG A 292 22.23 8.81 16.87
C ARG A 292 21.40 9.08 15.63
N THR A 293 21.39 8.14 14.70
CA THR A 293 20.62 8.21 13.45
C THR A 293 19.13 7.97 13.66
N THR A 294 18.71 7.58 14.87
CA THR A 294 17.31 7.37 15.21
C THR A 294 16.59 8.72 15.28
N LYS A 295 15.96 9.13 14.20
CA LYS A 295 14.95 10.19 14.20
C LYS A 295 13.63 9.65 14.76
N GLN A 296 12.85 10.50 15.41
CA GLN A 296 11.45 10.22 15.72
C GLN A 296 10.58 11.12 14.87
N SER A 297 9.44 10.56 14.44
CA SER A 297 8.42 11.29 13.72
C SER A 297 7.12 11.30 14.51
N TYR A 298 6.42 12.42 14.45
CA TYR A 298 5.05 12.58 14.92
C TYR A 298 4.20 13.00 13.73
N ILE A 299 3.07 12.31 13.54
CA ILE A 299 2.25 12.43 12.33
C ILE A 299 0.88 12.94 12.76
N ILE A 300 0.41 13.98 12.09
CA ILE A 300 -0.91 14.59 12.29
C ILE A 300 -1.70 14.45 11.00
N GLU A 301 -2.95 13.99 11.09
CA GLU A 301 -3.84 13.99 9.93
C GLU A 301 -4.40 15.38 9.69
N THR A 302 -4.38 15.84 8.44
CA THR A 302 -4.86 17.19 8.15
C THR A 302 -6.38 17.33 8.32
N SER A 303 -7.12 16.23 8.28
CA SER A 303 -8.54 16.16 8.65
C SER A 303 -8.83 16.48 10.10
N ASP A 304 -7.83 16.37 10.99
CA ASP A 304 -7.98 16.71 12.40
C ASP A 304 -7.88 18.23 12.64
N LEU A 305 -7.58 19.00 11.58
CA LEU A 305 -7.31 20.43 11.62
C LEU A 305 -8.41 21.28 10.98
N ASP A 306 -9.44 20.65 10.41
CA ASP A 306 -10.61 21.32 9.81
C ASP A 306 -11.64 21.78 10.86
#